data_AF-A0A3M2ISW6-F1
#
_entry.id   AF-A0A3M2ISW6-F1
#
_cell.length_a   1.000
_cell.length_b   1.000
_cell.length_c   1.000
_cell.angle_alpha   90.00
_cell.angle_beta   90.00
_cell.angle_gamma   90.00
#
_symmetry.space_group_name_H-M   'P 1'
#
loop_
_entity.id
_entity.type
_entity.pdbx_description
1 polymer ?
#
loop_
_entity_poly.entity_id
_entity_poly.type
_entity_poly.pdbx_seq_one_letter_code
_entity_poly.pdbx_strand_id
1 'polypeptide(L)'
;MTAARRGGRVVVLGTTAGGVGRAVTVRHVTGFFDDPDAALQRVQDDIRAAQQRAEQAADFKDTVDAIRGRARSPRGEVTVEVDTAGQLVDLRLADDATEIVARDLSAMILTTVRAAATDAARQALAATAQAFGEQSPVTAQMRAELAPRLG
;
A
#
# COMPACT_ATOMS: atom_id res chain seq x y z
N MET A 1 -31.01 31.40 41.03
CA MET A 1 -30.43 32.63 40.45
C MET A 1 -28.97 32.75 40.87
N THR A 2 -28.08 32.63 39.89
CA THR A 2 -26.78 33.31 39.69
C THR A 2 -25.68 33.22 40.76
N ALA A 3 -24.65 32.45 40.42
CA ALA A 3 -23.32 32.46 41.03
C ALA A 3 -22.53 33.72 40.61
N ALA A 4 -21.86 34.37 41.56
CA ALA A 4 -20.95 35.48 41.31
C ALA A 4 -19.50 35.05 41.60
N ARG A 5 -18.76 34.66 40.55
CA ARG A 5 -17.31 34.48 40.60
C ARG A 5 -16.64 35.86 40.71
N ARG A 6 -16.07 36.19 41.87
CA ARG A 6 -15.09 37.29 42.00
C ARG A 6 -13.69 36.72 41.78
N GLY A 7 -13.10 37.05 40.63
CA GLY A 7 -11.76 36.64 40.25
C GLY A 7 -10.70 37.24 41.17
N GLY A 8 -9.92 36.37 41.80
CA GLY A 8 -8.73 36.74 42.57
C GLY A 8 -7.67 37.30 41.64
N ARG A 9 -7.33 38.58 41.81
CA ARG A 9 -6.14 39.20 41.23
C ARG A 9 -4.98 38.91 42.16
N VAL A 10 -3.89 38.36 41.65
CA VAL A 10 -2.60 38.37 42.34
C VAL A 10 -1.67 39.31 41.58
N VAL A 11 -1.18 40.33 42.29
CA VAL A 11 -0.19 41.27 41.77
C VAL A 11 1.18 40.77 42.25
N VAL A 12 2.01 40.29 41.33
CA VAL A 12 3.41 39.94 41.65
C VAL A 12 4.29 41.12 41.22
N LEU A 13 4.85 41.83 42.19
CA LEU A 13 5.79 42.92 41.98
C LEU A 13 7.19 42.34 41.82
N GLY A 14 7.66 42.23 40.58
CA GLY A 14 9.08 41.99 40.29
C GLY A 14 9.84 43.31 40.38
N THR A 15 10.76 43.43 41.33
CA THR A 15 11.75 44.51 41.35
C THR A 15 12.93 44.10 40.48
N THR A 16 13.17 44.83 39.40
CA THR A 16 14.46 44.84 38.72
C THR A 16 15.10 46.20 38.93
N ALA A 17 16.34 46.18 39.40
CA ALA A 17 17.13 47.39 39.62
C ALA A 17 17.39 48.07 38.27
N GLY A 18 16.89 49.30 38.12
CA GLY A 18 17.26 50.23 37.05
C GLY A 18 16.33 50.24 35.83
N GLY A 19 15.52 51.30 35.71
CA GLY A 19 15.06 51.83 34.42
C GLY A 19 13.65 51.45 33.96
N VAL A 20 12.72 52.41 34.15
CA VAL A 20 11.48 52.68 33.39
C VAL A 20 10.61 51.47 32.98
N GLY A 21 9.60 51.18 33.80
CA GLY A 21 8.65 50.08 33.57
C GLY A 21 7.71 50.30 32.39
N ARG A 22 7.88 49.50 31.31
CA ARG A 22 6.78 49.17 30.39
C ARG A 22 5.99 48.02 30.99
N ALA A 23 4.72 48.27 31.30
CA ALA A 23 3.78 47.22 31.65
C ALA A 23 3.59 46.28 30.44
N VAL A 24 4.21 45.10 30.49
CA VAL A 24 3.93 44.01 29.55
C VAL A 24 2.77 43.22 30.13
N THR A 25 1.56 43.48 29.63
CA THR A 25 0.38 42.69 29.97
C THR A 25 0.50 41.34 29.25
N VAL A 26 1.06 40.34 29.93
CA VAL A 26 1.03 38.96 29.42
C VAL A 26 -0.41 38.48 29.51
N ARG A 27 -1.08 38.37 28.35
CA ARG A 27 -2.40 37.75 28.24
C ARG A 27 -2.26 36.30 28.66
N HIS A 28 -2.87 35.93 29.78
CA HIS A 28 -2.95 34.55 30.22
C HIS A 28 -3.54 33.70 29.10
N VAL A 29 -2.75 32.79 28.52
CA VAL A 29 -3.26 31.70 27.68
C VAL A 29 -3.83 30.67 28.64
N THR A 30 -5.13 30.77 28.93
CA THR A 30 -5.86 29.70 29.60
C THR A 30 -5.95 28.48 28.68
N GLY A 31 -5.36 27.36 29.10
CA GLY A 31 -5.65 26.01 28.61
C GLY A 31 -4.49 25.30 27.91
N PHE A 32 -3.44 24.94 28.65
CA PHE A 32 -2.32 24.10 28.14
C PHE A 32 -2.42 22.65 28.62
N PHE A 33 -3.59 22.19 29.06
CA PHE A 33 -3.82 20.78 29.36
C PHE A 33 -4.83 20.25 28.33
N ASP A 34 -4.29 19.71 27.23
CA ASP A 34 -4.98 18.66 26.48
C ASP A 34 -5.36 17.59 27.51
N ASP A 35 -6.62 17.17 27.54
CA ASP A 35 -7.07 16.12 28.46
C ASP A 35 -6.21 14.86 28.21
N PRO A 36 -5.43 14.39 29.21
CA PRO A 36 -4.49 13.27 29.00
C PRO A 36 -5.20 12.00 28.54
N ASP A 37 -6.46 11.83 28.93
CA ASP A 37 -7.28 10.70 28.49
C ASP A 37 -7.67 10.84 27.01
N ALA A 38 -7.99 12.06 26.55
CA ALA A 38 -8.25 12.33 25.14
C ALA A 38 -7.00 12.17 24.27
N ALA A 39 -5.82 12.55 24.78
CA ALA A 39 -4.55 12.32 24.09
C ALA A 39 -4.24 10.82 23.96
N LEU A 40 -4.49 10.05 25.03
CA LEU A 40 -4.30 8.60 25.01
C LEU A 40 -5.28 7.89 24.06
N GLN A 41 -6.54 8.33 24.02
CA GLN A 41 -7.54 7.83 23.08
C GLN A 41 -7.14 8.07 21.62
N ARG A 42 -6.67 9.29 21.28
CA ARG A 42 -6.17 9.60 19.92
C ARG A 42 -5.01 8.68 19.53
N VAL A 43 -4.04 8.47 20.42
CA VAL A 43 -2.92 7.56 20.17
C VAL A 43 -3.41 6.11 19.97
N GLN A 44 -4.39 5.66 20.77
CA GLN A 44 -4.97 4.32 20.61
C GLN A 44 -5.76 4.17 19.31
N ASP A 45 -6.48 5.22 18.88
CA ASP A 45 -7.18 5.26 17.60
C ASP A 45 -6.18 5.25 16.44
N ASP A 46 -5.11 6.04 16.52
CA ASP A 46 -4.05 6.09 15.52
C ASP A 46 -3.31 4.76 15.40
N ILE A 47 -3.01 4.10 16.52
CA ILE A 47 -2.40 2.77 16.55
C ILE A 47 -3.34 1.75 15.89
N ARG A 48 -4.64 1.75 16.22
CA ARG A 48 -5.61 0.84 15.60
C ARG A 48 -5.74 1.08 14.09
N ALA A 49 -5.83 2.33 13.67
CA ALA A 49 -5.88 2.69 12.26
C ALA A 49 -4.57 2.35 11.52
N ALA A 50 -3.42 2.46 12.18
CA ALA A 50 -2.14 2.03 11.61
C ALA A 50 -2.06 0.50 11.49
N GLN A 51 -2.49 -0.25 12.51
CA GLN A 51 -2.53 -1.72 12.50
C GLN A 51 -3.45 -2.24 11.40
N GLN A 52 -4.68 -1.71 11.29
CA GLN A 52 -5.62 -2.09 10.24
C GLN A 52 -5.07 -1.82 8.83
N ARG A 53 -4.38 -0.70 8.63
CA ARG A 53 -3.73 -0.40 7.34
C ARG A 53 -2.56 -1.35 7.05
N ALA A 54 -1.79 -1.72 8.06
CA ALA A 54 -0.68 -2.67 7.91
C ALA A 54 -1.19 -4.08 7.57
N GLU A 55 -2.24 -4.56 8.23
CA GLU A 55 -2.88 -5.85 7.94
C GLU A 55 -3.45 -5.87 6.51
N GLN A 56 -4.21 -4.84 6.11
CA GLN A 56 -4.74 -4.74 4.75
C GLN A 56 -3.64 -4.70 3.69
N ALA A 57 -2.51 -4.04 3.98
CA ALA A 57 -1.37 -4.00 3.08
C ALA A 57 -0.67 -5.37 2.96
N ALA A 58 -0.58 -6.13 4.06
CA ALA A 58 -0.01 -7.47 4.07
C ALA A 58 -0.88 -8.46 3.28
N ASP A 59 -2.18 -8.49 3.54
CA ASP A 59 -3.13 -9.36 2.83
C ASP A 59 -3.16 -9.07 1.32
N PHE A 60 -3.09 -7.79 0.95
CA PHE A 60 -3.00 -7.39 -0.45
C PHE A 60 -1.69 -7.84 -1.09
N LYS A 61 -0.57 -7.68 -0.40
CA LYS A 61 0.74 -8.15 -0.89
C LYS A 61 0.73 -9.67 -1.11
N ASP A 62 0.23 -10.45 -0.16
CA ASP A 62 0.15 -11.91 -0.28
C ASP A 62 -0.77 -12.31 -1.44
N THR A 63 -1.88 -11.59 -1.63
CA THR A 63 -2.78 -11.80 -2.77
C THR A 63 -2.07 -11.56 -4.10
N VAL A 64 -1.27 -10.51 -4.22
CA VAL A 64 -0.50 -10.20 -5.43
C VAL A 64 0.62 -11.21 -5.64
N ASP A 65 1.35 -11.60 -4.58
CA ASP A 65 2.45 -12.57 -4.65
C ASP A 65 1.95 -13.99 -4.99
N ALA A 66 0.69 -14.30 -4.67
CA ALA A 66 0.03 -15.56 -5.03
C ALA A 66 -0.43 -15.62 -6.50
N ILE A 67 -0.44 -14.51 -7.23
CA ILE A 67 -0.82 -14.51 -8.64
C ILE A 67 0.18 -15.33 -9.45
N ARG A 68 -0.37 -16.21 -10.28
CA ARG A 68 0.38 -17.06 -11.22
C ARG A 68 -0.25 -16.95 -12.60
N GLY A 69 0.53 -16.49 -13.55
CA GLY A 69 0.15 -16.55 -14.96
C GLY A 69 0.37 -17.96 -15.48
N ARG A 70 -0.61 -18.52 -16.18
CA ARG A 70 -0.51 -19.86 -16.75
C ARG A 70 -0.78 -19.80 -18.24
N ALA A 71 0.00 -20.55 -19.01
CA ALA A 71 -0.29 -20.78 -20.42
C ALA A 71 0.03 -22.22 -20.82
N ARG A 72 -0.63 -22.65 -21.89
CA ARG A 72 -0.46 -23.97 -22.49
C ARG A 72 -0.30 -23.83 -24.00
N SER A 73 0.56 -24.64 -24.61
CA SER A 73 0.63 -24.75 -26.06
C SER A 73 -0.69 -25.27 -26.65
N PRO A 74 -0.98 -25.06 -27.95
CA PRO A 74 -2.27 -25.37 -28.53
C PRO A 74 -2.74 -26.82 -28.39
N ARG A 75 -1.84 -27.80 -28.46
CA ARG A 75 -2.20 -29.22 -28.25
C ARG A 75 -1.83 -29.72 -26.86
N GLY A 76 -1.08 -28.93 -26.12
CA GLY A 76 -0.81 -29.16 -24.73
C GLY A 76 0.49 -29.84 -24.39
N GLU A 77 1.40 -29.87 -25.36
CA GLU A 77 2.77 -30.35 -25.29
C GLU A 77 3.59 -29.60 -24.22
N VAL A 78 3.31 -28.30 -24.03
CA VAL A 78 4.01 -27.42 -23.08
C VAL A 78 3.00 -26.72 -22.19
N THR A 79 3.19 -26.79 -20.88
CA THR A 79 2.46 -25.99 -19.88
C THR A 79 3.47 -25.20 -19.05
N VAL A 80 3.20 -23.91 -18.87
CA VAL A 80 4.08 -22.97 -18.18
C VAL A 80 3.31 -22.21 -17.11
N GLU A 81 3.95 -22.02 -15.97
CA GLU A 81 3.54 -21.05 -14.96
C GLU A 81 4.64 -20.05 -14.66
N VAL A 82 4.25 -18.78 -14.51
CA VAL A 82 5.13 -17.69 -14.12
C VAL A 82 4.53 -16.92 -12.96
N ASP A 83 5.39 -16.33 -12.13
CA ASP A 83 4.95 -15.38 -11.10
C ASP A 83 4.72 -13.97 -11.69
N THR A 84 4.29 -13.03 -10.84
CA THR A 84 4.06 -11.63 -11.21
C THR A 84 5.34 -10.87 -11.56
N ALA A 85 6.51 -11.32 -11.10
CA ALA A 85 7.81 -10.79 -11.50
C ALA A 85 8.23 -11.29 -12.90
N GLY A 86 7.56 -12.32 -13.43
CA GLY A 86 7.87 -12.97 -14.70
C GLY A 86 8.91 -14.08 -14.57
N GLN A 87 9.19 -14.55 -13.34
CA GLN A 87 10.03 -15.72 -13.13
C GLN A 87 9.24 -16.99 -13.47
N LEU A 88 9.90 -17.92 -14.15
CA LEU A 88 9.36 -19.24 -14.44
C LEU A 88 9.33 -20.07 -13.16
N VAL A 89 8.15 -20.46 -12.71
CA VAL A 89 7.96 -21.24 -11.47
C VAL A 89 7.56 -22.69 -11.74
N ASP A 90 6.95 -22.99 -12.89
CA ASP A 90 6.68 -24.35 -13.35
C ASP A 90 6.81 -24.44 -14.88
N LEU A 91 7.35 -25.56 -15.35
CA LEU A 91 7.43 -25.94 -16.76
C LEU A 91 7.20 -27.44 -16.87
N ARG A 92 6.16 -27.82 -17.60
CA ARG A 92 5.81 -29.21 -17.87
C ARG A 92 5.82 -29.47 -19.36
N LEU A 93 6.50 -30.54 -19.75
CA LEU A 93 6.48 -31.10 -21.09
C LEU A 93 5.70 -32.41 -21.03
N ALA A 94 4.71 -32.56 -21.90
CA ALA A 94 4.01 -33.82 -22.08
C ALA A 94 4.85 -34.78 -22.93
N ASP A 95 4.52 -36.07 -22.92
CA ASP A 95 5.31 -37.10 -23.61
C ASP A 95 5.42 -36.83 -25.12
N ASP A 96 4.35 -36.30 -25.73
CA ASP A 96 4.28 -35.89 -27.14
C ASP A 96 5.23 -34.73 -27.49
N ALA A 97 5.67 -33.94 -26.50
CA ALA A 97 6.65 -32.89 -26.71
C ALA A 97 8.01 -33.46 -27.14
N THR A 98 8.32 -34.71 -26.79
CA THR A 98 9.57 -35.37 -27.16
C THR A 98 9.63 -35.77 -28.63
N GLU A 99 8.47 -35.83 -29.31
CA GLU A 99 8.36 -36.11 -30.74
C GLU A 99 8.56 -34.84 -31.59
N ILE A 100 8.52 -33.65 -30.96
CA ILE A 100 8.74 -32.37 -31.63
C ILE A 100 10.24 -32.13 -31.83
N VAL A 101 10.62 -31.66 -33.03
CA VAL A 101 11.99 -31.26 -33.32
C VAL A 101 12.44 -30.15 -32.36
N ALA A 102 13.64 -30.28 -31.78
CA ALA A 102 14.15 -29.41 -30.73
C ALA A 102 14.04 -27.89 -31.03
N ARG A 103 14.23 -27.49 -32.29
CA ARG A 103 14.05 -26.10 -32.73
C ARG A 103 12.63 -25.60 -32.51
N ASP A 104 11.65 -26.41 -32.90
CA ASP A 104 10.24 -26.05 -32.83
C ASP A 104 9.73 -26.13 -31.38
N LEU A 105 10.22 -27.11 -30.60
CA LEU A 105 9.94 -27.18 -29.17
C LEU A 105 10.48 -25.96 -28.43
N SER A 106 11.70 -25.51 -28.75
CA SER A 106 12.27 -24.30 -28.16
C SER A 106 11.43 -23.05 -28.46
N ALA A 107 10.99 -22.89 -29.71
CA ALA A 107 10.11 -21.78 -30.11
C ALA A 107 8.74 -21.87 -29.41
N MET A 108 8.19 -23.08 -29.26
CA MET A 108 6.95 -23.33 -28.56
C MET A 108 7.06 -22.94 -27.09
N ILE A 109 8.10 -23.40 -26.38
CA ILE A 109 8.34 -23.04 -24.97
C ILE A 109 8.41 -21.53 -24.81
N LEU A 110 9.23 -20.84 -25.62
CA LEU A 110 9.36 -19.37 -25.55
C LEU A 110 8.02 -18.66 -25.78
N THR A 111 7.22 -19.16 -26.72
CA THR A 111 5.89 -18.59 -27.01
C THR A 111 4.93 -18.81 -25.83
N THR A 112 4.93 -20.01 -25.25
CA THR A 112 4.10 -20.34 -24.10
C THR A 112 4.53 -19.56 -22.84
N VAL A 113 5.83 -19.35 -22.61
CA VAL A 113 6.33 -18.49 -21.52
C VAL A 113 5.82 -17.06 -21.69
N ARG A 114 5.91 -16.48 -22.88
CA ARG A 114 5.40 -15.11 -23.14
C ARG A 114 3.89 -15.03 -22.87
N ALA A 115 3.13 -16.03 -23.32
CA ALA A 115 1.70 -16.10 -23.06
C ALA A 115 1.38 -16.17 -21.56
N ALA A 116 2.16 -16.94 -20.78
CA ALA A 116 2.00 -17.02 -19.33
C ALA A 116 2.32 -15.67 -18.66
N ALA A 117 3.35 -14.96 -19.12
CA ALA A 117 3.70 -13.63 -18.62
C ALA A 117 2.61 -12.58 -18.90
N THR A 118 2.02 -12.59 -20.10
CA THR A 118 0.86 -11.76 -20.43
C THR A 118 -0.35 -12.10 -19.57
N ASP A 119 -0.56 -13.39 -19.27
CA ASP A 119 -1.63 -13.82 -18.37
C ASP A 119 -1.43 -13.33 -16.93
N ALA A 120 -0.21 -13.47 -16.37
CA ALA A 120 0.13 -12.93 -15.05
C ALA A 120 -0.10 -11.42 -14.97
N ALA A 121 0.33 -10.68 -15.99
CA ALA A 121 0.12 -9.23 -16.07
C ALA A 121 -1.38 -8.88 -16.08
N ARG A 122 -2.19 -9.61 -16.87
CA ARG A 122 -3.64 -9.39 -16.91
C ARG A 122 -4.30 -9.65 -15.55
N GLN A 123 -3.93 -10.75 -14.89
CA GLN A 123 -4.44 -11.08 -13.56
C GLN A 123 -4.06 -10.03 -12.52
N ALA A 124 -2.81 -9.57 -12.52
CA ALA A 124 -2.32 -8.55 -11.58
C ALA A 124 -3.03 -7.20 -11.77
N LEU A 125 -3.28 -6.80 -13.02
CA LEU A 125 -4.07 -5.60 -13.32
C LEU A 125 -5.52 -5.75 -12.84
N ALA A 126 -6.13 -6.91 -13.06
CA ALA A 126 -7.51 -7.19 -12.63
C ALA A 126 -7.64 -7.16 -11.10
N ALA A 127 -6.71 -7.78 -10.38
CA ALA A 127 -6.69 -7.76 -8.90
C ALA A 127 -6.54 -6.34 -8.36
N THR A 128 -5.64 -5.54 -8.96
CA THR A 128 -5.45 -4.13 -8.57
C THR A 128 -6.70 -3.30 -8.83
N ALA A 129 -7.35 -3.49 -10.00
CA ALA A 129 -8.58 -2.80 -10.34
C ALA A 129 -9.75 -3.16 -9.41
N GLN A 130 -9.83 -4.42 -8.95
CA GLN A 130 -10.83 -4.84 -7.98
C GLN A 130 -10.59 -4.22 -6.59
N ALA A 131 -9.34 -4.11 -6.15
CA ALA A 131 -9.00 -3.58 -4.83
C ALA A 131 -9.11 -2.05 -4.74
N PHE A 132 -8.66 -1.33 -5.79
CA PHE A 132 -8.54 0.14 -5.75
C PHE A 132 -9.48 0.86 -6.72
N GLY A 133 -10.17 0.15 -7.61
CA GLY A 133 -11.01 0.70 -8.67
C GLY A 133 -10.26 0.93 -9.98
N GLU A 134 -10.97 0.79 -11.11
CA GLU A 134 -10.37 0.85 -12.46
C GLU A 134 -9.69 2.19 -12.79
N GLN A 135 -10.22 3.28 -12.23
CA GLN A 135 -9.77 4.67 -12.47
C GLN A 135 -8.83 5.19 -11.38
N SER A 136 -8.42 4.33 -10.43
CA SER A 136 -7.50 4.74 -9.37
C SER A 136 -6.10 5.03 -9.94
N PRO A 137 -5.37 6.02 -9.37
CA PRO A 137 -3.96 6.24 -9.68
C PRO A 137 -3.10 4.98 -9.55
N VAL A 138 -3.42 4.10 -8.58
CA VAL A 138 -2.71 2.83 -8.36
C VAL A 138 -2.90 1.88 -9.55
N THR A 139 -4.12 1.74 -10.04
CA THR A 139 -4.44 0.92 -11.23
C THR A 139 -3.80 1.49 -12.49
N ALA A 140 -3.75 2.82 -12.62
CA ALA A 140 -3.07 3.47 -13.73
C ALA A 140 -1.55 3.23 -13.71
N GLN A 141 -0.92 3.32 -12.55
CA GLN A 141 0.49 3.01 -12.36
C GLN A 141 0.79 1.55 -12.71
N MET A 142 0.01 0.61 -12.18
CA MET A 142 0.17 -0.82 -12.46
C MET A 142 0.04 -1.12 -13.96
N ARG A 143 -0.92 -0.50 -14.65
CA ARG A 143 -1.07 -0.63 -16.11
C ARG A 143 0.17 -0.15 -16.87
N ALA A 144 0.78 0.95 -16.44
CA ALA A 144 1.98 1.48 -17.07
C ALA A 144 3.18 0.54 -16.88
N GLU A 145 3.33 -0.04 -15.68
CA GLU A 145 4.40 -1.00 -15.37
C GLU A 145 4.25 -2.31 -16.16
N LEU A 146 3.01 -2.76 -16.37
CA LEU A 146 2.70 -4.01 -17.07
C LEU A 146 2.62 -3.87 -18.59
N ALA A 147 2.56 -2.64 -19.13
CA ALA A 147 2.43 -2.39 -20.56
C ALA A 147 3.43 -3.17 -21.44
N PRO A 148 4.73 -3.32 -21.07
CA PRO A 148 5.69 -4.10 -21.86
C PRO A 148 5.40 -5.61 -21.93
N ARG A 149 4.54 -6.14 -21.04
CA ARG A 149 4.18 -7.56 -20.96
C ARG A 149 2.84 -7.87 -21.65
N LEU A 150 2.08 -6.83 -21.97
CA LEU A 150 0.73 -6.90 -22.54
C LEU A 150 0.71 -6.65 -24.06
N GLY A 151 1.82 -6.21 -24.65
CA GLY A 151 2.03 -6.03 -26.10
C GLY A 151 3.23 -6.81 -26.60
#